data_AF-A0A381WSF5-F1
#
_entry.id   AF-A0A381WSF5-F1
#
_cell.length_a   1.000
_cell.length_b   1.000
_cell.length_c   1.000
_cell.angle_alpha   90.00
_cell.angle_beta   90.00
_cell.angle_gamma   90.00
#
_symmetry.space_group_name_H-M   'P 1'
#
loop_
_entity.id
_entity.type
_entity.pdbx_description
1 polymer ?
#
loop_
_entity_poly.entity_id
_entity_poly.type
_entity_poly.pdbx_seq_one_letter_code
_entity_poly.pdbx_strand_id
1 'polypeptide(L)'
;MLLLAFTITGPDGEIRDERVHVLSRHFDTQPECKEFIHSWSGIIKDRGLSTVEAMLAEGWTVSLDEIGCRRNPAEMQEAVITIAAEEQK
;
A
#
# COMPACT_ATOMS: atom_id res chain seq x y z
N MET A 1 8.97 -8.10 -4.49
CA MET A 1 8.72 -6.81 -3.81
C MET A 1 7.80 -7.04 -2.63
N LEU A 2 7.97 -6.28 -1.55
CA LEU A 2 7.00 -6.27 -0.45
C LEU A 2 5.79 -5.44 -0.87
N LEU A 3 4.60 -6.01 -0.66
CA LEU A 3 3.31 -5.36 -0.84
C LEU A 3 2.65 -5.22 0.52
N LEU A 4 2.23 -4.00 0.85
CA LEU A 4 1.30 -3.73 1.94
C LEU A 4 0.00 -3.28 1.30
N ALA A 5 -1.11 -3.91 1.66
CA ALA A 5 -2.44 -3.51 1.24
C ALA A 5 -3.22 -3.01 2.45
N PHE A 6 -3.63 -1.77 2.38
CA PHE A 6 -4.41 -1.09 3.40
C PHE A 6 -5.85 -0.89 2.93
N THR A 7 -6.80 -0.97 3.84
CA THR A 7 -8.18 -0.51 3.63
C THR A 7 -8.39 0.78 4.39
N ILE A 8 -8.97 1.77 3.73
CA ILE A 8 -9.24 3.09 4.31
C ILE A 8 -10.76 3.21 4.52
N THR A 9 -11.16 3.58 5.73
CA THR A 9 -12.56 3.79 6.09
C THR A 9 -12.79 5.27 6.38
N GLY A 10 -13.81 5.83 5.74
CA GLY A 10 -14.25 7.21 5.93
C GLY A 10 -14.94 7.45 7.28
N PRO A 11 -15.09 8.72 7.68
CA PRO A 11 -15.72 9.11 8.95
C PRO A 11 -17.22 8.76 9.04
N ASP A 12 -17.87 8.53 7.91
CA ASP A 12 -19.24 8.04 7.77
C ASP A 12 -19.35 6.50 7.79
N GLY A 13 -18.22 5.81 7.91
CA GLY A 13 -18.14 4.35 7.84
C GLY A 13 -18.10 3.81 6.41
N GLU A 14 -18.02 4.66 5.38
CA GLU A 14 -17.82 4.19 4.02
C GLU A 14 -16.42 3.58 3.88
N ILE A 15 -16.38 2.28 3.57
CA ILE A 15 -15.14 1.61 3.22
C ILE A 15 -14.82 1.98 1.78
N ARG A 16 -13.73 2.72 1.59
CA ARG A 16 -13.16 2.88 0.26
C ARG A 16 -12.29 1.66 -0.01
N ASP A 17 -12.62 0.93 -1.07
CA ASP A 17 -11.85 -0.22 -1.59
C ASP A 17 -10.48 0.21 -2.19
N GLU A 18 -9.93 1.32 -1.71
CA GLU A 18 -8.64 1.87 -2.09
C GLU A 18 -7.54 1.03 -1.43
N ARG A 19 -7.22 -0.09 -2.08
CA ARG A 19 -6.01 -0.87 -1.78
C ARG A 19 -4.79 -0.05 -2.16
N VAL A 20 -4.25 0.69 -1.19
CA VAL A 20 -3.01 1.44 -1.37
C VAL A 20 -1.84 0.46 -1.33
N HIS A 21 -1.20 0.26 -2.48
CA HIS A 21 -0.01 -0.58 -2.61
C HIS A 21 1.25 0.24 -2.29
N VAL A 22 1.71 0.17 -1.05
CA VAL A 22 2.96 0.82 -0.65
C VAL A 22 4.13 -0.08 -1.05
N LEU A 23 4.79 0.23 -2.16
CA LEU A 23 5.96 -0.50 -2.64
C LEU A 23 7.13 -0.24 -1.71
N SER A 24 7.67 -1.30 -1.12
CA SER A 24 8.95 -1.22 -0.43
C SER A 24 9.80 -2.46 -0.71
N ARG A 25 11.09 -2.22 -0.91
CA ARG A 25 12.16 -3.21 -1.00
C ARG A 25 12.05 -4.27 -2.12
N HIS A 26 13.07 -4.25 -2.97
CA HIS A 26 13.38 -5.34 -3.88
C HIS A 26 13.96 -6.53 -3.11
N PHE A 27 13.60 -7.74 -3.54
CA PHE A 27 14.17 -9.00 -3.05
C PHE A 27 14.50 -9.83 -4.28
N ASP A 28 15.70 -10.41 -4.31
CA ASP A 28 16.17 -11.21 -5.43
C ASP A 28 15.40 -12.54 -5.50
N THR A 29 14.96 -13.06 -4.34
CA THR A 29 14.22 -14.32 -4.27
C THR A 29 12.94 -14.24 -3.44
N GLN A 30 11.99 -15.13 -3.75
CA GLN A 30 10.73 -15.25 -3.00
C GLN A 30 10.94 -15.72 -1.54
N PRO A 31 11.84 -16.67 -1.23
CA PRO A 31 12.14 -17.07 0.14
C PRO A 31 12.64 -15.91 1.01
N GLU A 32 13.58 -15.10 0.52
CA GLU A 32 14.09 -13.93 1.26
C GLU A 32 12.99 -12.94 1.62
N CYS A 33 12.07 -12.69 0.69
CA CYS A 33 10.91 -11.83 0.94
C CYS A 33 9.99 -12.42 2.02
N LYS A 34 9.73 -13.73 1.99
CA LYS A 34 8.89 -14.39 3.00
C LYS A 34 9.54 -14.37 4.38
N GLU A 35 10.84 -14.66 4.46
CA GLU A 35 11.60 -14.60 5.72
C GLU A 35 11.63 -13.20 6.31
N PHE A 36 11.77 -12.19 5.45
CA PHE A 36 11.66 -10.79 5.86
C PHE A 36 10.28 -10.48 6.45
N ILE A 37 9.19 -10.85 5.75
CA ILE A 37 7.83 -10.67 6.26
C ILE A 37 7.67 -11.36 7.62
N HIS A 38 8.09 -12.63 7.75
CA HIS A 38 7.98 -13.35 9.01
C HIS A 38 8.74 -12.67 10.14
N SER A 39 9.97 -12.22 9.89
CA SER A 39 10.84 -11.63 10.89
C SER A 39 10.45 -10.20 11.28
N TRP A 40 9.82 -9.45 10.36
CA TRP A 40 9.51 -8.03 10.52
C TRP A 40 8.02 -7.72 10.61
N SER A 41 7.12 -8.71 10.49
CA SER A 41 5.66 -8.50 10.42
C SER A 41 5.11 -7.64 11.56
N GLY A 42 5.60 -7.80 12.79
CA GLY A 42 5.20 -6.96 13.93
C GLY A 42 5.60 -5.50 13.73
N ILE A 43 6.86 -5.24 13.37
CA ILE A 43 7.37 -3.88 13.14
C ILE A 43 6.70 -3.24 11.92
N ILE A 44 6.46 -4.02 10.86
CA ILE A 44 5.79 -3.57 9.65
C ILE A 44 4.34 -3.19 9.95
N LYS A 45 3.63 -4.00 10.75
CA LYS A 45 2.28 -3.69 11.21
C LYS A 45 2.27 -2.39 12.00
N ASP A 46 3.08 -2.29 13.04
CA ASP A 46 3.04 -1.15 13.95
C ASP A 46 3.48 0.16 13.27
N ARG A 47 4.64 0.15 12.59
CA ARG A 47 5.18 1.36 11.93
C ARG A 47 4.47 1.69 10.64
N GLY A 48 4.12 0.66 9.84
CA GLY A 48 3.43 0.86 8.58
C GLY A 48 2.04 1.42 8.79
N LEU A 49 1.28 0.85 9.72
CA LEU A 49 -0.07 1.31 10.04
C LEU A 49 -0.04 2.73 10.62
N SER A 50 0.76 2.99 11.65
CA SER A 50 0.85 4.32 12.28
C SER A 50 1.30 5.43 11.32
N THR A 51 2.17 5.11 10.36
CA THR A 51 2.59 6.07 9.33
C THR A 51 1.42 6.43 8.41
N VAL A 52 0.66 5.43 7.95
CA VAL A 52 -0.51 5.68 7.09
C VAL A 52 -1.61 6.39 7.85
N GLU A 53 -1.88 6.00 9.10
CA GLU A 53 -2.84 6.69 9.99
C GLU A 53 -2.48 8.17 10.14
N ALA A 54 -1.21 8.50 10.35
CA ALA A 54 -0.76 9.89 10.51
C ALA A 54 -0.88 10.74 9.23
N MET A 55 -1.01 10.11 8.06
CA MET A 55 -1.21 10.80 6.78
C MET A 55 -2.69 11.06 6.47
N LEU A 56 -3.61 10.38 7.17
CA LEU A 56 -5.04 10.52 6.95
C LEU A 56 -5.59 11.77 7.66
N ALA A 57 -6.64 12.34 7.07
CA ALA A 57 -7.38 13.44 7.69
C ALA A 57 -8.14 12.95 8.93
N GLU A 58 -8.52 13.87 9.82
CA GLU A 58 -9.28 13.55 11.03
C GLU A 58 -10.59 12.80 10.71
N GLY A 59 -10.90 11.78 11.51
CA GLY A 59 -12.09 10.94 11.34
C GLY A 59 -11.93 9.78 10.35
N TRP A 60 -10.83 9.74 9.59
CA TRP A 60 -10.50 8.60 8.73
C TRP A 60 -9.71 7.55 9.51
N THR A 61 -9.91 6.28 9.16
CA THR A 61 -9.20 5.16 9.77
C THR A 61 -8.60 4.24 8.70
N VAL A 62 -7.59 3.46 9.07
CA VAL A 62 -6.96 2.49 8.18
C VAL A 62 -6.78 1.15 8.88
N SER A 63 -6.92 0.07 8.13
CA SER A 63 -6.52 -1.29 8.54
C SER A 63 -5.49 -1.85 7.55
N LEU A 64 -4.56 -2.67 8.05
CA LEU A 64 -3.65 -3.44 7.20
C LEU A 64 -4.22 -4.86 7.02
N ASP A 65 -4.68 -5.17 5.80
CA ASP A 65 -5.36 -6.44 5.53
C ASP A 65 -4.43 -7.49 4.94
N GLU A 66 -3.45 -7.08 4.11
CA GLU A 66 -2.55 -8.02 3.44
C GLU A 66 -1.09 -7.53 3.48
N ILE A 67 -0.18 -8.47 3.75
CA ILE A 67 1.26 -8.32 3.58
C ILE A 67 1.71 -9.45 2.65
N GLY A 68 2.31 -9.12 1.51
CA GLY A 68 2.60 -10.09 0.48
C GLY A 68 3.91 -9.87 -0.28
N CYS A 69 4.42 -10.94 -0.87
CA CYS A 69 5.52 -10.90 -1.84
C CYS A 69 4.95 -10.92 -3.25
N ARG A 70 4.96 -9.79 -3.94
CA ARG A 70 4.45 -9.66 -5.31
C ARG A 70 5.58 -9.36 -6.30
N ARG A 71 5.38 -9.74 -7.56
CA ARG A 71 6.22 -9.28 -8.68
C ARG A 71 5.95 -7.79 -8.90
N ASN A 72 6.92 -7.09 -9.48
CA ASN A 72 6.80 -5.67 -9.71
C ASN A 72 5.60 -5.36 -10.61
N PRO A 73 4.62 -4.54 -10.19
CA PRO A 73 3.50 -4.15 -11.05
C PRO A 73 3.96 -3.44 -12.33
N ALA A 74 5.07 -2.72 -12.30
CA ALA A 74 5.65 -2.08 -13.49
C ALA A 74 6.18 -3.10 -14.53
N GLU A 75 6.50 -4.33 -14.11
CA GLU A 75 6.81 -5.44 -15.04
C GLU A 75 5.53 -6.08 -15.63
N MET A 76 4.36 -5.73 -15.08
CA MET A 76 3.03 -6.14 -15.53
C MET A 76 2.28 -4.94 -16.17
N GLN A 77 2.91 -4.26 -17.13
CA GLN A 77 2.31 -3.23 -18.02
C GLN A 77 1.20 -2.35 -17.40
N GLU A 78 1.59 -1.20 -16.85
CA GLU A 78 0.63 -0.12 -16.57
C GLU A 78 0.43 0.73 -17.83
N ALA A 79 -0.77 0.66 -18.42
CA ALA A 79 -1.25 1.70 -19.33
C ALA A 79 -1.55 2.97 -18.51
N VAL A 80 -0.52 3.75 -18.22
CA VAL A 80 -0.66 5.06 -17.54
C VAL A 80 -1.16 6.07 -18.57
N ILE A 81 -2.44 6.44 -18.48
CA ILE A 81 -2.98 7.58 -19.24
C ILE A 81 -2.66 8.84 -18.46
N THR A 82 -1.78 9.69 -18.99
CA THR A 82 -1.53 11.03 -18.46
C THR A 82 -2.76 11.90 -18.73
N ILE A 83 -3.52 12.23 -17.68
CA ILE A 83 -4.60 13.22 -17.78
C ILE A 83 -3.93 14.59 -17.67
N ALA A 84 -3.58 15.19 -18.80
CA ALA A 84 -3.19 16.60 -18.82
C ALA A 84 -4.44 17.44 -18.52
N ALA A 85 -4.37 18.26 -17.47
CA ALA A 85 -5.38 19.29 -17.23
C ALA A 85 -5.22 20.36 -18.31
N GLU A 86 -6.06 20.32 -19.33
CA GLU A 86 -6.21 21.47 -20.24
C GLU A 86 -6.95 22.59 -19.48
N GLU A 87 -6.20 23.59 -19.02
CA GLU A 87 -6.76 24.90 -18.70
C GLU A 87 -7.27 25.53 -20.01
N GLN A 88 -8.57 25.46 -20.27
CA GLN A 88 -9.21 26.32 -21.27
C GLN A 88 -9.61 27.64 -20.61
N LYS A 89 -8.90 28.70 -21.02
CA LYS A 89 -9.17 30.12 -20.73
C LYS A 89 -10.22 30.68 -21.68
#